data_AF-A0A7C2XJU8-F1
#
_entry.id   AF-A0A7C2XJU8-F1
#
_cell.length_a   1.000
_cell.length_b   1.000
_cell.length_c   1.000
_cell.angle_alpha   90.00
_cell.angle_beta   90.00
_cell.angle_gamma   90.00
#
_symmetry.space_group_name_H-M   'P 1'
#
loop_
_entity.id
_entity.type
_entity.pdbx_description
1 polymer ?
#
loop_
_entity_poly.entity_id
_entity_poly.type
_entity_poly.pdbx_seq_one_letter_code
_entity_poly.pdbx_strand_id
1 'polypeptide(L)'
;MSTTDMEKLKTEMVVFLRNSDILSITQRGVTTISNVFNATTNQTVFTLSNAVARNIRSVVLASEPHTPDRATKNAYDDYTPDYKSISSTITFGTGISENSSVIVTYDYSSGTTEKVWADYPELQYLPASVPRVGFDITGFRTQALSIGDSNWFSDALITVKVYDSNLKNIDGFISTIRSKVKESQLSFYHFQIVRPKNIGPALLHDITSKSKLSGKVFEKAIDLLARFNFEV
;
A
#
# COMPACT_ATOMS: atom_id res chain seq x y z
N MET A 1 11.31 11.52 13.96
CA MET A 1 10.22 10.70 13.39
C MET A 1 9.40 10.19 14.56
N SER A 2 8.17 10.68 14.69
CA SER A 2 7.20 10.19 15.66
C SER A 2 6.67 8.82 15.24
N THR A 3 6.03 8.09 16.16
CA THR A 3 5.28 6.86 15.83
C THR A 3 4.24 7.11 14.72
N THR A 4 3.59 8.28 14.73
CA THR A 4 2.63 8.71 13.72
C THR A 4 3.24 8.82 12.32
N ASP A 5 4.52 9.17 12.21
CA ASP A 5 5.19 9.30 10.91
C ASP A 5 5.48 7.91 10.30
N MET A 6 5.84 6.92 11.13
CA MET A 6 6.09 5.55 10.67
C MET A 6 4.83 4.89 10.10
N GLU A 7 3.68 5.08 10.76
CA GLU A 7 2.41 4.53 10.30
C GLU A 7 2.00 5.10 8.94
N LYS A 8 2.28 6.38 8.68
CA LYS A 8 2.03 7.01 7.37
C LYS A 8 2.90 6.42 6.27
N LEU A 9 4.20 6.23 6.52
CA LEU A 9 5.12 5.59 5.56
C LEU A 9 4.67 4.16 5.22
N LYS A 10 4.28 3.39 6.25
CA LYS A 10 3.73 2.05 6.07
C LYS A 10 2.41 2.07 5.30
N THR A 11 1.52 3.01 5.60
CA THR A 11 0.23 3.10 4.89
C THR A 11 0.42 3.45 3.42
N GLU A 12 1.32 4.37 3.09
CA GLU A 12 1.63 4.69 1.71
C GLU A 12 2.17 3.46 0.95
N MET A 13 3.15 2.75 1.55
CA MET A 13 3.74 1.57 0.91
C MET A 13 2.73 0.43 0.74
N VAL A 14 1.85 0.19 1.72
CA VAL A 14 0.82 -0.85 1.58
C VAL A 14 -0.20 -0.48 0.49
N VAL A 15 -0.59 0.79 0.39
CA VAL A 15 -1.49 1.27 -0.67
C VAL A 15 -0.84 1.10 -2.04
N PHE A 16 0.45 1.46 -2.18
CA PHE A 16 1.20 1.23 -3.41
C PHE A 16 1.22 -0.25 -3.81
N LEU A 17 1.54 -1.17 -2.89
CA LEU A 17 1.58 -2.60 -3.18
C LEU A 17 0.19 -3.16 -3.54
N ARG A 18 -0.87 -2.66 -2.90
CA ARG A 18 -2.25 -3.05 -3.20
C ARG A 18 -2.72 -2.55 -4.56
N ASN A 19 -2.36 -1.31 -4.93
CA ASN A 19 -2.65 -0.71 -6.24
C ASN A 19 -1.79 -1.26 -7.38
N SER A 20 -0.66 -1.89 -7.05
CA SER A 20 0.23 -2.52 -8.03
C SER A 20 -0.31 -3.85 -8.57
N ASP A 21 -1.42 -4.36 -8.01
CA ASP A 21 -2.08 -5.62 -8.39
C ASP A 21 -1.09 -6.81 -8.51
N ILE A 22 -0.09 -6.86 -7.60
CA ILE A 22 0.88 -7.96 -7.49
C ILE A 22 0.13 -9.28 -7.25
N LEU A 23 -0.87 -9.21 -6.39
CA LEU A 23 -1.91 -10.23 -6.23
C LEU A 23 -3.20 -9.66 -6.81
N SER A 24 -3.90 -10.47 -7.61
CA SER A 24 -5.22 -10.09 -8.14
C SER A 24 -6.23 -9.83 -7.02
N ILE A 25 -7.31 -9.10 -7.33
CA ILE A 25 -8.44 -8.83 -6.43
C ILE A 25 -8.96 -10.12 -5.77
N THR A 26 -9.13 -11.19 -6.56
CA THR A 26 -9.57 -12.49 -6.05
C THR A 26 -8.54 -13.14 -5.13
N GLN A 27 -7.25 -13.10 -5.47
CA GLN A 27 -6.19 -13.64 -4.61
C GLN A 27 -6.08 -12.89 -3.28
N ARG A 28 -6.31 -11.57 -3.30
CA ARG A 28 -6.40 -10.71 -2.10
C ARG A 28 -7.69 -10.90 -1.30
N GLY A 29 -8.71 -11.58 -1.85
CA GLY A 29 -10.00 -11.76 -1.17
C GLY A 29 -10.74 -10.46 -0.92
N VAL A 30 -10.61 -9.48 -1.82
CA VAL A 30 -11.29 -8.18 -1.76
C VAL A 30 -12.28 -8.04 -2.92
N THR A 31 -13.18 -7.07 -2.83
CA THR A 31 -14.09 -6.66 -3.91
C THR A 31 -13.88 -5.18 -4.19
N THR A 32 -13.92 -4.78 -5.46
CA THR A 32 -13.79 -3.38 -5.86
C THR A 32 -15.17 -2.78 -6.13
N ILE A 33 -15.42 -1.59 -5.60
CA ILE A 33 -16.65 -0.81 -5.82
C ILE A 33 -16.32 0.66 -6.03
N SER A 34 -17.22 1.39 -6.69
CA SER A 34 -17.17 2.84 -6.80
C SER A 34 -18.35 3.47 -6.06
N ASN A 35 -18.07 4.45 -5.20
CA ASN A 35 -19.07 5.36 -4.68
C ASN A 35 -19.02 6.67 -5.44
N VAL A 36 -20.21 7.24 -5.70
CA VAL A 36 -20.37 8.56 -6.29
C VAL A 36 -21.08 9.42 -5.27
N PHE A 37 -20.47 10.54 -4.90
CA PHE A 37 -21.03 11.52 -3.98
C PHE A 37 -21.28 12.82 -4.74
N ASN A 38 -22.42 13.46 -4.47
CA ASN A 38 -22.62 14.86 -4.86
C ASN A 38 -22.25 15.70 -3.65
N ALA A 39 -21.19 16.48 -3.77
CA ALA A 39 -20.69 17.30 -2.66
C ALA A 39 -21.72 18.36 -2.27
N THR A 40 -21.95 18.51 -0.96
CA THR A 40 -22.61 19.71 -0.43
C THR A 40 -21.62 20.87 -0.38
N THR A 41 -22.12 22.10 -0.21
CA THR A 41 -21.30 23.30 -0.14
C THR A 41 -20.16 23.15 0.88
N ASN A 42 -18.91 23.25 0.41
CA ASN A 42 -17.67 23.14 1.20
C ASN A 42 -17.51 21.80 1.94
N GLN A 43 -18.09 20.71 1.44
CA GLN A 43 -17.89 19.38 2.02
C GLN A 43 -16.44 18.93 1.87
N THR A 44 -15.82 18.53 2.98
CA THR A 44 -14.44 18.02 3.00
C THR A 44 -14.37 16.51 3.25
N VAL A 45 -15.35 15.94 3.95
CA VAL A 45 -15.34 14.53 4.37
C VAL A 45 -16.38 13.73 3.59
N PHE A 46 -15.95 12.62 3.01
CA PHE A 46 -16.79 11.68 2.30
C PHE A 46 -16.68 10.29 2.92
N THR A 47 -17.80 9.75 3.39
CA THR A 47 -17.88 8.44 4.04
C THR A 47 -18.20 7.35 3.04
N LEU A 48 -17.38 6.31 2.98
CA LEU A 48 -17.55 5.20 2.05
C LEU A 48 -18.73 4.32 2.48
N SER A 49 -19.53 3.87 1.50
CA SER A 49 -20.72 3.07 1.76
C SER A 49 -20.42 1.72 2.43
N ASN A 50 -19.23 1.15 2.18
CA ASN A 50 -18.77 -0.05 2.87
C ASN A 50 -17.80 0.33 3.99
N ALA A 51 -18.16 -0.07 5.21
CA ALA A 51 -17.43 0.22 6.44
C ALA A 51 -15.95 -0.19 6.42
N VAL A 52 -15.62 -1.28 5.73
CA VAL A 52 -14.31 -1.95 5.79
C VAL A 52 -13.55 -1.79 4.48
N ALA A 53 -13.26 -0.55 4.09
CA ALA A 53 -12.37 -0.31 2.97
C ALA A 53 -10.94 -0.78 3.32
N ARG A 54 -10.31 -1.48 2.39
CA ARG A 54 -8.93 -1.96 2.51
C ARG A 54 -7.96 -1.10 1.73
N ASN A 55 -8.41 -0.44 0.67
CA ASN A 55 -7.53 0.31 -0.22
C ASN A 55 -8.32 1.27 -1.11
N ILE A 56 -7.95 2.54 -1.16
CA ILE A 56 -8.47 3.47 -2.17
C ILE A 56 -7.64 3.30 -3.45
N ARG A 57 -8.29 2.91 -4.56
CA ARG A 57 -7.65 2.75 -5.87
C ARG A 57 -7.58 4.07 -6.62
N SER A 58 -8.64 4.86 -6.57
CA SER A 58 -8.68 6.18 -7.20
C SER A 58 -9.74 7.07 -6.57
N VAL A 59 -9.45 8.37 -6.58
CA VAL A 59 -10.42 9.43 -6.30
C VAL A 59 -10.42 10.35 -7.50
N VAL A 60 -11.61 10.63 -8.02
CA VAL A 60 -11.79 11.50 -9.18
C VAL A 60 -12.79 12.59 -8.81
N LEU A 61 -12.39 13.84 -9.05
CA LEU A 61 -13.28 14.98 -8.97
C LEU A 61 -13.80 15.31 -10.37
N ALA A 62 -15.12 15.36 -10.53
CA ALA A 62 -15.76 15.92 -11.71
C ALA A 62 -16.43 17.24 -11.30
N SER A 63 -16.05 18.33 -11.96
CA SER A 63 -16.53 19.68 -11.68
C SER A 63 -18.00 19.90 -12.05
N GLU A 64 -18.60 19.03 -12.86
CA GLU A 64 -20.01 18.97 -13.26
C GLU A 64 -20.36 17.49 -13.62
N PRO A 65 -21.63 17.07 -13.60
CA PRO A 65 -22.04 15.72 -14.05
C PRO A 65 -21.65 15.39 -15.50
N HIS A 66 -21.24 16.40 -16.28
CA HIS A 66 -20.98 16.31 -17.72
C HIS A 66 -19.66 16.93 -18.20
N THR A 67 -18.73 17.28 -17.30
CA THR A 67 -17.38 17.69 -17.76
C THR A 67 -16.48 16.49 -18.05
N PRO A 68 -15.79 16.47 -19.20
CA PRO A 68 -14.82 15.42 -19.53
C PRO A 68 -13.53 15.52 -18.70
N ASP A 69 -13.28 16.67 -18.07
CA ASP A 69 -12.08 16.93 -17.26
C ASP A 69 -12.24 16.37 -15.85
N ARG A 70 -12.12 15.04 -15.78
CA ARG A 70 -12.00 14.28 -14.54
C ARG A 70 -10.59 14.42 -13.99
N ALA A 71 -10.43 15.18 -12.91
CA ALA A 71 -9.14 15.30 -12.24
C ALA A 71 -8.95 14.13 -11.27
N THR A 72 -7.99 13.25 -11.55
CA THR A 72 -7.52 12.26 -10.58
C THR A 72 -6.85 12.98 -9.42
N LYS A 73 -7.19 12.56 -8.22
CA LYS A 73 -6.69 13.11 -6.96
C LYS A 73 -5.68 12.14 -6.35
N ASN A 74 -4.61 12.69 -5.81
CA ASN A 74 -3.53 11.92 -5.19
C ASN A 74 -3.74 11.85 -3.68
N ALA A 75 -3.50 10.66 -3.10
CA ALA A 75 -3.53 10.49 -1.66
C ALA A 75 -2.40 11.28 -1.00
N TYR A 76 -2.67 11.85 0.18
CA TYR A 76 -1.82 12.72 0.99
C TYR A 76 -1.49 14.09 0.38
N ASP A 77 -1.60 14.26 -0.94
CA ASP A 77 -1.57 15.56 -1.60
C ASP A 77 -2.95 16.25 -1.57
N ASP A 78 -3.95 15.63 -2.21
CA ASP A 78 -5.28 16.20 -2.37
C ASP A 78 -6.25 15.76 -1.27
N TYR A 79 -6.10 14.51 -0.81
CA TYR A 79 -6.98 13.92 0.20
C TYR A 79 -6.23 12.97 1.13
N THR A 80 -6.69 12.84 2.36
CA THR A 80 -6.19 11.86 3.33
C THR A 80 -7.20 10.72 3.48
N PRO A 81 -6.82 9.46 3.19
CA PRO A 81 -7.65 8.30 3.49
C PRO A 81 -7.59 7.94 4.98
N ASP A 82 -8.72 7.55 5.55
CA ASP A 82 -8.85 7.03 6.91
C ASP A 82 -9.60 5.70 6.88
N TYR A 83 -8.86 4.61 7.11
CA TYR A 83 -9.36 3.24 7.06
C TYR A 83 -9.74 2.77 8.47
N LYS A 84 -11.02 2.88 8.85
CA LYS A 84 -11.52 2.35 10.13
C LYS A 84 -12.30 1.07 9.95
N SER A 85 -12.43 0.30 11.02
CA SER A 85 -13.17 -0.97 11.06
C SER A 85 -14.68 -0.81 10.87
N ILE A 86 -15.24 0.37 11.17
CA ILE A 86 -16.69 0.63 11.17
C ILE A 86 -17.08 1.62 10.07
N SER A 87 -16.19 2.53 9.67
CA SER A 87 -16.49 3.55 8.66
C SER A 87 -15.21 4.13 8.10
N SER A 88 -14.94 3.84 6.82
CA SER A 88 -13.79 4.40 6.13
C SER A 88 -14.18 5.72 5.47
N THR A 89 -13.28 6.70 5.49
CA THR A 89 -13.53 8.04 4.93
C THR A 89 -12.36 8.51 4.08
N ILE A 90 -12.63 9.48 3.20
CA ILE A 90 -11.61 10.33 2.61
C ILE A 90 -11.87 11.77 3.04
N THR A 91 -10.80 12.51 3.32
CA THR A 91 -10.87 13.92 3.75
C THR A 91 -10.04 14.78 2.81
N PHE A 92 -10.65 15.75 2.14
CA PHE A 92 -9.96 16.78 1.38
C PHE A 92 -9.49 17.91 2.30
N GLY A 93 -8.31 18.47 2.00
CA GLY A 93 -7.79 19.63 2.75
C GLY A 93 -8.60 20.91 2.51
N THR A 94 -9.24 21.02 1.35
CA THR A 94 -10.11 22.14 0.96
C THR A 94 -11.52 21.66 0.68
N GLY A 95 -12.52 22.51 0.97
CA GLY A 95 -13.92 22.20 0.73
C GLY A 95 -14.21 22.03 -0.76
N ILE A 96 -14.95 20.98 -1.10
CA ILE A 96 -15.39 20.73 -2.47
C ILE A 96 -16.61 21.61 -2.77
N SER A 97 -16.65 22.17 -3.98
CA SER A 97 -17.76 22.98 -4.47
C SER A 97 -19.07 22.18 -4.51
N GLU A 98 -20.17 22.85 -4.23
CA GLU A 98 -21.50 22.23 -4.27
C GLU A 98 -21.79 21.61 -5.64
N ASN A 99 -22.46 20.45 -5.64
CA ASN A 99 -22.82 19.66 -6.83
C ASN A 99 -21.64 19.06 -7.62
N SER A 100 -20.40 19.27 -7.19
CA SER A 100 -19.27 18.52 -7.75
C SER A 100 -19.41 17.03 -7.42
N SER A 101 -19.16 16.18 -8.41
CA SER A 101 -19.23 14.73 -8.24
C SER A 101 -17.87 14.20 -7.79
N VAL A 102 -17.83 13.59 -6.60
CA VAL A 102 -16.66 12.87 -6.07
C VAL A 102 -16.86 11.38 -6.31
N ILE A 103 -16.02 10.79 -7.16
CA ILE A 103 -16.05 9.36 -7.47
C ILE A 103 -14.88 8.69 -6.76
N VAL A 104 -15.18 7.79 -5.83
CA VAL A 104 -14.16 7.04 -5.07
C VAL A 104 -14.25 5.57 -5.43
N THR A 105 -13.19 5.04 -6.04
CA THR A 105 -13.06 3.60 -6.33
C THR A 105 -12.13 2.98 -5.30
N TYR A 106 -12.59 1.91 -4.65
CA TYR A 106 -11.86 1.29 -3.56
C TYR A 106 -12.13 -0.21 -3.46
N ASP A 107 -11.16 -0.92 -2.86
CA ASP A 107 -11.29 -2.32 -2.47
C ASP A 107 -11.84 -2.39 -1.04
N TYR A 108 -12.78 -3.31 -0.81
CA TYR A 108 -13.31 -3.61 0.52
C TYR A 108 -13.37 -5.12 0.73
N SER A 109 -13.41 -5.54 2.00
CA SER A 109 -13.66 -6.94 2.35
C SER A 109 -14.37 -7.05 3.70
N SER A 110 -15.33 -7.96 3.80
CA SER A 110 -16.13 -8.19 5.02
C SER A 110 -15.39 -9.00 6.09
N GLY A 111 -14.07 -9.22 5.97
CA GLY A 111 -13.26 -10.03 6.88
C GLY A 111 -11.76 -9.73 6.78
N THR A 112 -10.91 -10.50 7.46
CA THR A 112 -9.43 -10.36 7.46
C THR A 112 -8.76 -11.00 6.25
N THR A 113 -9.51 -11.24 5.17
CA THR A 113 -9.08 -12.00 3.98
C THR A 113 -8.01 -11.32 3.14
N GLU A 114 -7.72 -10.03 3.39
CA GLU A 114 -6.65 -9.30 2.70
C GLU A 114 -5.33 -10.09 2.77
N LYS A 115 -4.54 -10.04 1.70
CA LYS A 115 -3.28 -10.79 1.61
C LYS A 115 -2.07 -9.89 1.33
N VAL A 116 -2.26 -8.57 1.32
CA VAL A 116 -1.19 -7.57 1.28
C VAL A 116 -1.19 -6.75 2.56
N TRP A 117 -0.12 -6.83 3.36
CA TRP A 117 -0.06 -6.25 4.70
C TRP A 117 1.21 -5.43 4.95
N ALA A 118 1.12 -4.51 5.91
CA ALA A 118 2.22 -3.65 6.37
C ALA A 118 3.03 -4.28 7.53
N ASP A 119 3.04 -5.60 7.56
CA ASP A 119 3.82 -6.42 8.44
C ASP A 119 4.49 -7.53 7.63
N TYR A 120 5.57 -8.08 8.16
CA TYR A 120 5.89 -9.44 7.78
C TYR A 120 4.78 -10.32 8.31
N PRO A 121 4.29 -11.27 7.51
CA PRO A 121 3.18 -12.04 7.99
C PRO A 121 3.65 -12.93 9.17
N GLU A 122 2.76 -13.41 10.04
CA GLU A 122 3.18 -14.13 11.26
C GLU A 122 4.01 -15.40 10.94
N LEU A 123 4.87 -15.81 11.88
CA LEU A 123 5.89 -16.87 11.72
C LEU A 123 5.38 -18.27 11.26
N GLN A 124 4.06 -18.46 11.09
CA GLN A 124 3.44 -19.71 10.66
C GLN A 124 2.54 -19.50 9.43
N TYR A 125 3.09 -19.57 8.23
CA TYR A 125 2.28 -19.56 7.00
C TYR A 125 1.77 -20.96 6.69
N LEU A 126 0.49 -21.18 6.95
CA LEU A 126 -0.15 -22.38 6.44
C LEU A 126 -0.20 -22.33 4.90
N PRO A 127 -0.02 -23.46 4.20
CA PRO A 127 -0.21 -23.52 2.75
C PRO A 127 -1.57 -23.01 2.27
N ALA A 128 -2.60 -23.00 3.14
CA ALA A 128 -3.92 -22.44 2.84
C ALA A 128 -3.95 -20.89 2.84
N SER A 129 -2.97 -20.24 3.48
CA SER A 129 -2.94 -18.78 3.68
C SER A 129 -2.21 -18.02 2.57
N VAL A 130 -1.53 -18.73 1.67
CA VAL A 130 -0.78 -18.15 0.53
C VAL A 130 -1.67 -18.04 -0.74
N PRO A 131 -1.35 -17.20 -1.74
CA PRO A 131 -0.22 -16.28 -1.79
C PRO A 131 -0.38 -15.08 -0.84
N ARG A 132 0.71 -14.57 -0.27
CA ARG A 132 0.70 -13.40 0.62
C ARG A 132 1.88 -12.49 0.33
N VAL A 133 1.68 -11.18 0.41
CA VAL A 133 2.72 -10.16 0.32
C VAL A 133 2.72 -9.39 1.63
N GLY A 134 3.90 -9.24 2.22
CA GLY A 134 4.11 -8.41 3.41
C GLY A 134 5.34 -7.55 3.22
N PHE A 135 5.44 -6.47 3.97
CA PHE A 135 6.67 -5.69 4.00
C PHE A 135 6.88 -5.09 5.38
N ASP A 136 8.12 -4.71 5.64
CA ASP A 136 8.45 -3.89 6.79
C ASP A 136 9.59 -2.92 6.45
N ILE A 137 9.72 -1.89 7.27
CA ILE A 137 10.85 -0.97 7.23
C ILE A 137 11.94 -1.57 8.14
N THR A 138 12.97 -2.16 7.53
CA THR A 138 14.02 -2.89 8.24
C THR A 138 15.06 -1.99 8.89
N GLY A 139 15.10 -0.72 8.51
CA GLY A 139 15.94 0.27 9.14
C GLY A 139 16.01 1.56 8.36
N PHE A 140 16.83 2.47 8.87
CA PHE A 140 17.08 3.76 8.24
C PHE A 140 18.57 3.98 8.08
N ARG A 141 18.94 4.72 7.04
CA ARG A 141 20.27 5.28 6.89
C ARG A 141 20.25 6.72 7.35
N THR A 142 21.34 7.15 7.96
CA THR A 142 21.53 8.54 8.35
C THR A 142 22.65 9.17 7.55
N GLN A 143 22.50 10.45 7.22
CA GLN A 143 23.55 11.27 6.65
C GLN A 143 23.87 12.42 7.63
N ALA A 144 25.16 12.64 7.87
CA ALA A 144 25.63 13.78 8.65
C ALA A 144 25.48 15.05 7.82
N LEU A 145 24.86 16.08 8.39
CA LEU A 145 24.70 17.39 7.75
C LEU A 145 25.92 18.29 7.92
N SER A 146 26.64 18.14 9.03
CA SER A 146 27.85 18.89 9.35
C SER A 146 28.71 18.12 10.35
N ILE A 147 29.97 18.55 10.51
CA ILE A 147 30.90 17.97 11.48
C ILE A 147 30.42 18.34 12.90
N GLY A 148 29.98 17.35 13.67
CA GLY A 148 29.53 17.51 15.06
C GLY A 148 28.05 17.86 15.24
N ASP A 149 27.24 17.81 14.19
CA ASP A 149 25.82 18.18 14.21
C ASP A 149 24.87 16.97 14.16
N SER A 150 23.56 17.23 14.18
CA SER A 150 22.49 16.25 14.08
C SER A 150 22.54 15.43 12.79
N ASN A 151 22.30 14.13 12.92
CA ASN A 151 22.17 13.19 11.80
C ASN A 151 20.71 13.15 11.34
N TRP A 152 20.47 13.24 10.03
CA TRP A 152 19.12 13.10 9.46
C TRP A 152 18.94 11.76 8.77
N PHE A 153 17.74 11.19 8.84
CA PHE A 153 17.43 9.93 8.16
C PHE A 153 17.37 10.14 6.65
N SER A 154 18.39 9.73 5.91
CA SER A 154 18.48 9.93 4.46
C SER A 154 17.59 8.97 3.69
N ASP A 155 17.52 7.71 4.13
CA ASP A 155 16.84 6.65 3.41
C ASP A 155 16.15 5.68 4.37
N ALA A 156 14.97 5.19 3.99
CA ALA A 156 14.34 4.01 4.55
C ALA A 156 14.78 2.76 3.77
N LEU A 157 15.12 1.71 4.50
CA LEU A 157 15.34 0.37 3.97
C LEU A 157 14.05 -0.41 4.15
N ILE A 158 13.45 -0.85 3.05
CA ILE A 158 12.16 -1.54 3.05
C ILE A 158 12.39 -2.92 2.46
N THR A 159 11.91 -3.97 3.12
CA THR A 159 11.98 -5.32 2.56
C THR A 159 10.58 -5.83 2.34
N VAL A 160 10.27 -6.18 1.09
CA VAL A 160 9.00 -6.78 0.69
C VAL A 160 9.22 -8.28 0.54
N LYS A 161 8.40 -9.07 1.22
CA LYS A 161 8.41 -10.53 1.17
C LYS A 161 7.16 -11.05 0.49
N VAL A 162 7.36 -12.06 -0.36
CA VAL A 162 6.28 -12.77 -1.03
C VAL A 162 6.33 -14.23 -0.63
N TYR A 163 5.15 -14.78 -0.34
CA TYR A 163 4.95 -16.17 0.05
C TYR A 163 3.97 -16.84 -0.92
N ASP A 164 4.32 -18.02 -1.43
CA ASP A 164 3.45 -18.86 -2.27
C ASP A 164 3.80 -20.35 -2.07
N SER A 165 2.85 -21.23 -2.31
CA SER A 165 3.04 -22.67 -2.42
C SER A 165 3.84 -23.10 -3.67
N ASN A 166 3.96 -22.22 -4.67
CA ASN A 166 4.60 -22.49 -5.95
C ASN A 166 5.74 -21.48 -6.22
N LEU A 167 6.96 -22.01 -6.32
CA LEU A 167 8.17 -21.23 -6.60
C LEU A 167 8.07 -20.39 -7.88
N LYS A 168 7.44 -20.91 -8.95
CA LYS A 168 7.32 -20.17 -10.22
C LYS A 168 6.48 -18.91 -10.08
N ASN A 169 5.44 -18.95 -9.24
CA ASN A 169 4.58 -17.79 -8.99
C ASN A 169 5.35 -16.70 -8.25
N ILE A 170 6.20 -17.07 -7.29
CA ILE A 170 7.01 -16.11 -6.53
C ILE A 170 7.93 -15.31 -7.42
N ASP A 171 8.62 -15.96 -8.37
CA ASP A 171 9.49 -15.25 -9.30
C ASP A 171 8.69 -14.25 -10.16
N GLY A 172 7.48 -14.62 -10.57
CA GLY A 172 6.53 -13.72 -11.23
C GLY A 172 6.16 -12.52 -10.36
N PHE A 173 5.75 -12.75 -9.11
CA PHE A 173 5.38 -11.68 -8.19
C PHE A 173 6.52 -10.72 -7.88
N ILE A 174 7.73 -11.24 -7.62
CA ILE A 174 8.92 -10.41 -7.38
C ILE A 174 9.28 -9.59 -8.62
N SER A 175 9.14 -10.17 -9.82
CA SER A 175 9.32 -9.44 -11.08
C SER A 175 8.30 -8.30 -11.23
N THR A 176 7.01 -8.58 -10.94
CA THR A 176 5.96 -7.56 -10.94
C THR A 176 6.24 -6.44 -9.95
N ILE A 177 6.62 -6.76 -8.70
CA ILE A 177 7.01 -5.75 -7.70
C ILE A 177 8.15 -4.88 -8.24
N ARG A 178 9.19 -5.50 -8.78
CA ARG A 178 10.35 -4.77 -9.33
C ARG A 178 9.94 -3.82 -10.45
N SER A 179 9.10 -4.26 -11.37
CA SER A 179 8.62 -3.44 -12.49
C SER A 179 7.75 -2.28 -12.00
N LYS A 180 6.80 -2.56 -11.11
CA LYS A 180 5.90 -1.55 -10.53
C LYS A 180 6.65 -0.48 -9.73
N VAL A 181 7.64 -0.87 -8.93
CA VAL A 181 8.47 0.10 -8.20
C VAL A 181 9.25 0.98 -9.17
N LYS A 182 9.77 0.43 -10.27
CA LYS A 182 10.48 1.24 -11.30
C LYS A 182 9.55 2.22 -12.01
N GLU A 183 8.33 1.78 -12.34
CA GLU A 183 7.30 2.62 -12.97
C GLU A 183 6.89 3.78 -12.06
N SER A 184 6.77 3.55 -10.76
CA SER A 184 6.30 4.54 -9.78
C SER A 184 7.42 5.14 -8.92
N GLN A 185 8.68 5.07 -9.36
CA GLN A 185 9.83 5.39 -8.51
C GLN A 185 9.84 6.82 -7.95
N LEU A 186 9.13 7.77 -8.58
CA LEU A 186 9.01 9.18 -8.16
C LEU A 186 7.58 9.56 -7.73
N SER A 187 6.66 8.59 -7.63
CA SER A 187 5.23 8.84 -7.41
C SER A 187 4.82 8.73 -5.93
N PHE A 188 5.79 8.64 -5.03
CA PHE A 188 5.56 8.55 -3.60
C PHE A 188 5.59 9.96 -2.99
N TYR A 189 4.65 10.25 -2.11
CA TYR A 189 4.53 11.48 -1.36
C TYR A 189 5.69 11.65 -0.36
N HIS A 190 5.96 10.64 0.48
CA HIS A 190 6.99 10.77 1.51
C HIS A 190 8.41 10.45 1.02
N PHE A 191 8.54 9.85 -0.17
CA PHE A 191 9.83 9.43 -0.72
C PHE A 191 10.12 10.13 -2.05
N GLN A 192 11.27 10.82 -2.12
CA GLN A 192 11.73 11.43 -3.36
C GLN A 192 12.00 10.39 -4.45
N ILE A 193 12.58 9.25 -4.06
CA ILE A 193 12.85 8.14 -4.96
C ILE A 193 12.77 6.81 -4.24
N VAL A 194 12.07 5.84 -4.83
CA VAL A 194 12.04 4.44 -4.37
C VAL A 194 12.63 3.55 -5.46
N ARG A 195 13.63 2.72 -5.11
CA ARG A 195 14.27 1.82 -6.08
C ARG A 195 14.52 0.43 -5.52
N PRO A 196 14.43 -0.62 -6.35
CA PRO A 196 14.88 -1.95 -5.96
C PRO A 196 16.40 -1.95 -5.72
N LYS A 197 16.83 -2.59 -4.64
CA LYS A 197 18.24 -2.71 -4.24
C LYS A 197 18.75 -4.13 -4.47
N ASN A 198 18.16 -5.10 -3.78
CA ASN A 198 18.58 -6.50 -3.81
C ASN A 198 17.37 -7.43 -3.91
N ILE A 199 17.57 -8.63 -4.44
CA ILE A 199 16.58 -9.71 -4.43
C ILE A 199 17.24 -10.90 -3.74
N GLY A 200 16.60 -11.40 -2.68
CA GLY A 200 17.08 -12.58 -1.95
C GLY A 200 16.82 -13.89 -2.70
N PRO A 201 17.47 -14.99 -2.29
CA PRO A 201 17.14 -16.31 -2.79
C PRO A 201 15.73 -16.71 -2.38
N ALA A 202 15.15 -17.70 -3.08
CA ALA A 202 13.92 -18.33 -2.62
C ALA A 202 14.25 -19.30 -1.48
N LEU A 203 13.54 -19.18 -0.36
CA LEU A 203 13.65 -20.06 0.80
C LEU A 203 12.47 -21.02 0.80
N LEU A 204 12.72 -22.30 1.08
CA LEU A 204 11.68 -23.31 1.27
C LEU A 204 11.42 -23.49 2.76
N HIS A 205 10.18 -23.28 3.15
CA HIS A 205 9.64 -23.64 4.45
C HIS A 205 8.84 -24.94 4.30
N ASP A 206 9.38 -26.03 4.84
CA ASP A 206 8.69 -27.31 4.88
C ASP A 206 7.96 -27.46 6.22
N ILE A 207 6.64 -27.29 6.18
CA ILE A 207 5.82 -27.36 7.39
C ILE A 207 5.40 -28.81 7.58
N THR A 208 6.22 -29.54 8.33
CA THR A 208 5.96 -30.93 8.73
C THR A 208 5.19 -30.95 10.06
N SER A 209 3.88 -30.70 10.00
CA SER A 209 2.95 -30.91 11.10
C SER A 209 2.26 -32.28 10.98
N LYS A 210 2.01 -32.98 12.10
CA LYS A 210 1.16 -34.20 12.17
C LYS A 210 -0.34 -33.92 11.94
N SER A 211 -0.74 -32.66 11.73
CA SER A 211 -2.10 -32.28 11.36
C SER A 211 -2.22 -32.04 9.85
N LYS A 212 -3.45 -31.91 9.32
CA LYS A 212 -3.80 -31.63 7.90
C LYS A 212 -3.26 -30.30 7.33
N LEU A 213 -2.28 -29.70 8.00
CA LEU A 213 -1.66 -28.42 7.71
C LEU A 213 -0.24 -28.57 7.11
N SER A 214 0.11 -29.78 6.67
CA SER A 214 1.40 -30.04 6.06
C SER A 214 1.49 -29.49 4.64
N GLY A 215 2.65 -28.95 4.28
CA GLY A 215 2.92 -28.50 2.92
C GLY A 215 4.16 -27.62 2.81
N LYS A 216 4.45 -27.24 1.57
CA LYS A 216 5.60 -26.42 1.21
C LYS A 216 5.16 -24.98 0.98
N VAL A 217 5.83 -24.05 1.63
CA VAL A 217 5.68 -22.62 1.37
C VAL A 217 7.05 -22.09 0.97
N PHE A 218 7.10 -21.39 -0.15
CA PHE A 218 8.29 -20.68 -0.60
C PHE A 218 8.19 -19.22 -0.14
N GLU A 219 9.32 -18.62 0.21
CA GLU A 219 9.49 -17.21 0.52
C GLU A 219 10.53 -16.61 -0.42
N LYS A 220 10.30 -15.39 -0.90
CA LYS A 220 11.36 -14.59 -1.53
C LYS A 220 11.19 -13.13 -1.17
N ALA A 221 12.32 -12.45 -1.01
CA ALA A 221 12.37 -11.06 -0.60
C ALA A 221 12.96 -10.17 -1.69
N ILE A 222 12.47 -8.94 -1.76
CA ILE A 222 13.08 -7.84 -2.49
C ILE A 222 13.27 -6.66 -1.55
N ASP A 223 14.50 -6.16 -1.49
CA ASP A 223 14.84 -4.97 -0.73
C ASP A 223 14.69 -3.75 -1.61
N LEU A 224 14.09 -2.71 -1.06
CA LEU A 224 13.92 -1.39 -1.65
C LEU A 224 14.72 -0.37 -0.82
N LEU A 225 15.27 0.61 -1.51
CA LEU A 225 15.83 1.81 -0.91
C LEU A 225 14.89 2.97 -1.25
N ALA A 226 14.34 3.61 -0.23
CA ALA A 226 13.41 4.72 -0.37
C ALA A 226 14.04 5.97 0.25
N ARG A 227 14.41 6.95 -0.58
CA ARG A 227 15.03 8.20 -0.14
C ARG A 227 13.94 9.17 0.29
N PHE A 228 14.09 9.79 1.47
CA PHE A 228 13.11 10.77 1.94
C PHE A 228 13.12 12.02 1.07
N ASN A 229 11.93 12.60 0.91
CA ASN A 229 11.80 13.95 0.37
C ASN A 229 12.13 14.92 1.52
N PHE A 230 13.29 15.56 1.48
CA PHE A 230 13.60 16.64 2.41
C PHE A 230 13.27 17.97 1.72
N GLU A 231 12.36 18.74 2.30
CA GLU A 231 12.40 20.18 2.13
C GLU A 231 13.56 20.72 2.96
N VAL A 232 14.35 21.62 2.35
CA VAL A 232 15.27 22.52 3.06
C VAL A 232 14.51 23.79 3.37
#